data_AF-A0A1A9T4I0-F1
#
_entry.id   AF-A0A1A9T4I0-F1
#
_cell.length_a   1.000
_cell.length_b   1.000
_cell.length_c   1.000
_cell.angle_alpha   90.00
_cell.angle_beta   90.00
_cell.angle_gamma   90.00
#
_symmetry.space_group_name_H-M   'P 1'
#
loop_
_entity.id
_entity.type
_entity.pdbx_description
1 polymer ?
#
loop_
_entity_poly.entity_id
_entity_poly.type
_entity_poly.pdbx_seq_one_letter_code
_entity_poly.pdbx_strand_id
1 'polypeptide(L)'
;MSFVEDTKEQVKAWQGLIGIAVASLAFLVMTQCNHPLPAPTATPQIAIVNPEVKHAKTIDVPLTTPNRTIKAYSSEAKANIALPKDVLDDAAKSVTSSSILSSSESRQVVTSVLDTQTGTTTAYVSSAADPWFATETRGQFTIDYGFKRGTQGLGVSPVGRANYRLDLIQTKRIHWGLSASAYTDGDAFVGVGGSYRW
;
A
#
# COMPACT_ATOMS: atom_id res chain seq x y z
N MET A 1 17.46 -9.38 -51.26
CA MET A 1 18.63 -9.42 -50.36
C MET A 1 18.61 -8.32 -49.30
N SER A 2 17.83 -7.24 -49.46
CA SER A 2 17.71 -6.12 -48.50
C SER A 2 16.97 -6.43 -47.18
N PHE A 3 16.10 -7.45 -47.13
CA PHE A 3 15.30 -7.75 -45.92
C PHE A 3 16.11 -8.40 -44.76
N VAL A 4 17.26 -9.00 -45.07
CA VAL A 4 18.11 -9.71 -44.09
C VAL A 4 19.09 -8.77 -43.38
N GLU A 5 19.40 -7.61 -43.97
CA GLU A 5 20.27 -6.61 -43.33
C GLU A 5 19.49 -5.74 -42.34
N ASP A 6 18.25 -5.39 -42.68
CA ASP A 6 17.36 -4.57 -41.85
C ASP A 6 17.01 -5.24 -40.50
N THR A 7 16.86 -6.57 -40.50
CA THR A 7 16.61 -7.37 -39.30
C THR A 7 17.80 -7.43 -38.34
N LYS A 8 19.04 -7.32 -38.84
CA LYS A 8 20.24 -7.33 -37.99
C LYS A 8 20.46 -5.99 -37.27
N GLU A 9 20.13 -4.88 -37.92
CA GLU A 9 20.17 -3.56 -37.28
C GLU A 9 19.07 -3.40 -36.24
N GLN A 10 17.85 -3.86 -36.52
CA GLN A 10 16.78 -3.89 -35.50
C GLN A 10 17.17 -4.71 -34.28
N VAL A 11 17.73 -5.92 -34.46
CA VAL A 11 18.15 -6.76 -33.32
C VAL A 11 19.22 -6.07 -32.47
N LYS A 12 20.19 -5.37 -33.09
CA LYS A 12 21.19 -4.59 -32.35
C LYS A 12 20.57 -3.41 -31.60
N ALA A 13 19.62 -2.70 -32.20
CA ALA A 13 18.91 -1.60 -31.56
C ALA A 13 18.10 -2.07 -30.33
N TRP A 14 17.40 -3.19 -30.46
CA TRP A 14 16.67 -3.82 -29.35
C TRP A 14 17.62 -4.33 -28.25
N GLN A 15 18.77 -4.92 -28.60
CA GLN A 15 19.80 -5.32 -27.63
C GLN A 15 20.36 -4.12 -26.86
N GLY A 16 20.58 -2.98 -27.53
CA GLY A 16 21.01 -1.75 -26.89
C GLY A 16 19.99 -1.20 -25.88
N LEU A 17 18.71 -1.17 -26.26
CA LEU A 17 17.62 -0.73 -25.39
C LEU A 17 17.43 -1.65 -24.18
N ILE A 18 17.52 -2.97 -24.37
CA ILE A 18 17.46 -3.94 -23.27
C ILE A 18 18.65 -3.73 -22.32
N GLY A 19 19.86 -3.53 -22.86
CA GLY A 19 21.04 -3.25 -22.05
C GLY A 19 20.89 -1.99 -21.19
N ILE A 20 20.36 -0.91 -21.76
CA ILE A 20 20.08 0.34 -21.02
C ILE A 20 19.00 0.13 -19.95
N ALA A 21 17.92 -0.61 -20.27
CA ALA A 21 16.86 -0.89 -19.31
C ALA A 21 17.36 -1.74 -18.14
N VAL A 22 18.17 -2.77 -18.40
CA VAL A 22 18.78 -3.61 -17.36
C VAL A 22 19.79 -2.82 -16.53
N ALA A 23 20.63 -1.99 -17.14
CA ALA A 23 21.58 -1.15 -16.42
C ALA A 23 20.87 -0.10 -15.54
N SER A 24 19.80 0.51 -16.06
CA SER A 24 18.98 1.49 -15.33
C SER A 24 18.25 0.85 -14.16
N LEU A 25 17.73 -0.38 -14.35
CA LEU A 25 17.11 -1.16 -13.28
C LEU A 25 18.15 -1.59 -12.23
N ALA A 26 19.33 -2.06 -12.65
CA ALA A 26 20.40 -2.44 -11.73
C ALA A 26 20.91 -1.23 -10.92
N PHE A 27 21.02 -0.06 -11.56
CA PHE A 27 21.33 1.20 -10.88
C PHE A 27 20.23 1.58 -9.89
N LEU A 28 18.95 1.51 -10.29
CA LEU A 28 17.82 1.77 -9.40
C LEU A 28 17.81 0.81 -8.20
N VAL A 29 18.00 -0.50 -8.44
CA VAL A 29 18.09 -1.52 -7.39
C VAL A 29 19.30 -1.27 -6.48
N MET A 30 20.48 -0.96 -7.01
CA MET A 30 21.64 -0.61 -6.18
C MET A 30 21.41 0.64 -5.34
N THR A 31 20.76 1.67 -5.90
CA THR A 31 20.39 2.86 -5.12
C THR A 31 19.40 2.50 -4.02
N GLN A 32 18.45 1.59 -4.27
CA GLN A 32 17.48 1.11 -3.27
C GLN A 32 18.09 0.16 -2.23
N CYS A 33 19.07 -0.69 -2.59
CA CYS A 33 19.77 -1.59 -1.68
C CYS A 33 20.69 -0.84 -0.70
N ASN A 34 21.14 0.36 -1.05
CA ASN A 34 21.90 1.24 -0.15
C ASN A 34 21.01 2.05 0.80
N HIS A 35 19.68 1.99 0.67
CA HIS A 35 18.83 2.49 1.75
C HIS A 35 19.00 1.54 2.94
N PRO A 36 19.33 2.07 4.13
CA PRO A 36 19.33 1.24 5.34
C PRO A 36 17.97 0.55 5.42
N LEU A 37 17.99 -0.76 5.70
CA LEU A 37 16.77 -1.53 6.01
C LEU A 37 15.90 -0.65 6.90
N PRO A 38 14.59 -0.50 6.62
CA PRO A 38 13.73 0.32 7.47
C PRO A 38 13.93 -0.21 8.89
N ALA A 39 14.50 0.64 9.75
CA ALA A 39 14.69 0.30 11.15
C ALA A 39 13.34 -0.23 11.65
N PRO A 40 13.31 -1.34 12.41
CA PRO A 40 12.06 -1.85 12.96
C PRO A 40 11.31 -0.65 13.53
N THR A 41 10.12 -0.37 12.99
CA THR A 41 9.35 0.84 13.27
C THR A 41 8.90 0.80 14.73
N ALA A 42 9.83 1.12 15.63
CA ALA A 42 9.61 1.42 17.03
C ALA A 42 9.30 2.90 17.20
N THR A 43 9.36 3.69 16.12
CA THR A 43 8.83 5.05 16.10
C THR A 43 7.32 4.98 15.94
N PRO A 44 6.54 5.38 16.97
CA PRO A 44 5.09 5.46 16.84
C PRO A 44 4.75 6.41 15.67
N GLN A 45 4.12 5.88 14.63
CA GLN A 45 3.62 6.73 13.56
C GLN A 45 2.38 7.45 14.07
N ILE A 46 2.39 8.78 13.92
CA ILE A 46 1.21 9.59 14.22
C ILE A 46 0.14 9.21 13.20
N ALA A 47 -0.98 8.69 13.70
CA ALA A 47 -2.08 8.26 12.85
C ALA A 47 -2.66 9.47 12.10
N ILE A 48 -2.90 9.30 10.80
CA ILE A 48 -3.39 10.38 9.93
C ILE A 48 -4.85 10.65 10.27
N VAL A 49 -5.23 11.88 10.61
CA VAL A 49 -6.62 12.22 10.94
C VAL A 49 -7.55 11.82 9.80
N ASN A 50 -8.65 11.13 10.14
CA ASN A 50 -9.63 10.68 9.16
C ASN A 50 -10.24 11.91 8.42
N PRO A 51 -10.22 11.97 7.07
CA PRO A 51 -10.82 13.03 6.27
C PRO A 51 -12.27 13.36 6.65
N GLU A 52 -13.06 12.35 7.04
CA GLU A 52 -14.47 12.52 7.46
C GLU A 52 -14.61 13.47 8.65
N VAL A 53 -13.59 13.57 9.51
CA VAL A 53 -13.59 14.45 10.69
C VAL A 53 -12.55 15.57 10.60
N LYS A 54 -11.74 15.63 9.55
CA LYS A 54 -10.63 16.59 9.42
C LYS A 54 -11.09 18.05 9.49
N HIS A 55 -12.31 18.32 9.03
CA HIS A 55 -12.93 19.66 9.06
C HIS A 55 -14.08 19.76 10.06
N ALA A 56 -14.33 18.71 10.83
CA ALA A 56 -15.40 18.69 11.79
C ALA A 56 -15.11 19.64 12.96
N LYS A 57 -16.15 20.37 13.40
CA LYS A 57 -16.06 21.20 14.60
C LYS A 57 -15.90 20.31 15.83
N THR A 58 -14.88 20.62 16.62
CA THR A 58 -14.69 20.07 17.96
C THR A 58 -15.48 20.91 18.96
N ILE A 59 -16.17 20.24 19.88
CA ILE A 59 -16.92 20.85 20.98
C ILE A 59 -16.33 20.41 22.32
N ASP A 60 -16.43 21.26 23.31
CA ASP A 60 -16.06 20.92 24.68
C ASP A 60 -17.21 20.12 25.31
N VAL A 61 -16.91 18.88 25.68
CA VAL A 61 -17.88 17.98 26.34
C VAL A 61 -17.51 17.87 27.82
N PRO A 62 -18.43 18.18 28.74
CA PRO A 62 -18.19 18.00 30.17
C PRO A 62 -18.17 16.52 30.54
N LEU A 63 -17.15 16.11 31.28
CA LEU A 63 -17.11 14.80 31.93
C LEU A 63 -17.88 14.85 33.23
N THR A 64 -18.74 13.87 33.46
CA THR A 64 -19.51 13.75 34.70
C THR A 64 -18.56 13.52 35.89
N THR A 65 -17.46 12.78 35.67
CA THR A 65 -16.49 12.46 36.72
C THR A 65 -15.10 12.16 36.12
N PRO A 66 -14.01 12.88 36.46
CA PRO A 66 -13.92 14.17 37.17
C PRO A 66 -14.41 15.34 36.30
N ASN A 67 -14.94 16.41 36.92
CA ASN A 67 -15.47 17.62 36.26
C ASN A 67 -14.39 18.35 35.42
N ARG A 68 -14.14 17.84 34.22
CA ARG A 68 -13.16 18.31 33.25
C ARG A 68 -13.83 18.34 31.89
N THR A 69 -13.48 19.33 31.08
CA THR A 69 -13.93 19.41 29.69
C THR A 69 -12.92 18.71 28.79
N ILE A 70 -13.42 17.89 27.88
CA ILE A 70 -12.62 17.28 26.84
C ILE A 70 -13.07 17.75 25.47
N LYS A 71 -12.10 17.85 24.56
CA LYS A 71 -12.35 18.13 23.16
C LYS A 71 -12.85 16.86 22.47
N ALA A 72 -14.09 16.88 22.00
CA ALA A 72 -14.67 15.81 21.22
C ALA A 72 -15.23 16.35 19.91
N TYR A 73 -15.31 15.48 18.90
CA TYR A 73 -16.00 15.82 17.66
C TYR A 73 -17.51 15.98 17.91
N SER A 74 -18.12 16.94 17.21
CA SER A 74 -19.56 17.18 17.25
C SER A 74 -20.38 15.96 16.82
N SER A 75 -21.66 15.92 17.22
CA SER A 75 -22.62 14.88 16.85
C SER A 75 -22.81 14.76 15.33
N GLU A 76 -22.74 15.86 14.59
CA GLU A 76 -22.78 15.87 13.12
C GLU A 76 -21.61 15.09 12.51
N ALA A 77 -20.41 15.24 13.09
CA ALA A 77 -19.23 14.50 12.66
C ALA A 77 -19.33 13.01 13.01
N LYS A 78 -19.92 12.71 14.18
CA LYS A 78 -20.18 11.34 14.63
C LYS A 78 -21.05 10.56 13.63
N ALA A 79 -22.04 11.21 13.02
CA ALA A 79 -22.94 10.60 12.04
C ALA A 79 -22.27 10.18 10.73
N ASN A 80 -21.13 10.80 10.38
CA ASN A 80 -20.40 10.49 9.14
C ASN A 80 -19.36 9.38 9.31
N ILE A 81 -19.13 8.88 10.53
CA ILE A 81 -18.18 7.81 10.81
C ILE A 81 -18.93 6.48 10.85
N ALA A 82 -18.35 5.45 10.24
CA ALA A 82 -18.83 4.07 10.36
C ALA A 82 -18.64 3.53 11.79
N LEU A 83 -19.57 3.87 12.69
CA LEU A 83 -19.66 3.38 14.07
C LEU A 83 -20.93 2.53 14.27
N PRO A 84 -20.93 1.62 15.26
CA PRO A 84 -22.13 0.90 15.66
C PRO A 84 -23.27 1.85 16.08
N LYS A 85 -24.53 1.50 15.77
CA LYS A 85 -25.71 2.34 16.04
C LYS A 85 -25.87 2.66 17.53
N ASP A 86 -25.57 1.70 18.41
CA ASP A 86 -25.57 1.89 19.86
C ASP A 86 -24.54 2.92 20.34
N VAL A 87 -23.50 3.17 19.55
CA VAL A 87 -22.54 4.23 19.82
C VAL A 87 -23.04 5.55 19.26
N LEU A 88 -23.61 5.56 18.04
CA LEU A 88 -24.14 6.75 17.38
C LEU A 88 -25.27 7.41 18.18
N ASP A 89 -26.23 6.62 18.64
CA ASP A 89 -27.46 7.08 19.30
C ASP A 89 -27.24 7.49 20.77
N ASP A 90 -26.14 7.04 21.38
CA ASP A 90 -25.82 7.31 22.78
C ASP A 90 -25.11 8.67 22.95
N ALA A 91 -25.79 9.62 23.60
CA ALA A 91 -25.27 10.95 23.88
C ALA A 91 -24.11 10.95 24.90
N ALA A 92 -23.96 9.90 25.72
CA ALA A 92 -22.85 9.76 26.66
C ALA A 92 -21.55 9.30 25.96
N LYS A 93 -21.63 8.83 24.71
CA LYS A 93 -20.46 8.38 23.95
C LYS A 93 -20.01 9.46 22.97
N SER A 94 -18.81 9.98 23.19
CA SER A 94 -18.22 11.08 22.42
C SER A 94 -16.97 10.62 21.67
N VAL A 95 -16.85 10.97 20.40
CA VAL A 95 -15.65 10.63 19.60
C VAL A 95 -14.53 11.61 19.92
N THR A 96 -13.40 11.12 20.42
CA THR A 96 -12.26 11.95 20.83
C THR A 96 -11.15 11.98 19.78
N SER A 97 -11.01 10.89 19.03
CA SER A 97 -10.01 10.76 17.96
C SER A 97 -10.54 9.87 16.86
N SER A 98 -10.19 10.16 15.60
CA SER A 98 -10.42 9.26 14.48
C SER A 98 -9.26 9.38 13.50
N SER A 99 -8.67 8.25 13.16
CA SER A 99 -7.42 8.21 12.40
C SER A 99 -7.37 7.02 11.45
N ILE A 100 -6.63 7.16 10.36
CA ILE A 100 -6.42 6.11 9.36
C ILE A 100 -5.13 5.39 9.67
N LEU A 101 -5.18 4.06 9.61
CA LEU A 101 -4.01 3.20 9.68
C LEU A 101 -3.33 3.11 8.31
N SER A 102 -2.11 3.64 8.22
CA SER A 102 -1.31 3.69 6.98
C SER A 102 -0.78 2.33 6.52
N SER A 103 -0.65 1.36 7.44
CA SER A 103 0.03 0.08 7.20
C SER A 103 -0.89 -1.09 6.84
N SER A 104 -2.19 -0.85 6.59
CA SER A 104 -3.15 -1.93 6.30
C SER A 104 -3.40 -2.08 4.81
N GLU A 105 -3.54 -3.34 4.35
CA GLU A 105 -3.99 -3.71 2.98
C GLU A 105 -5.39 -3.19 2.64
N SER A 106 -6.12 -2.72 3.66
CA SER A 106 -7.42 -2.08 3.54
C SER A 106 -7.38 -0.77 4.30
N ARG A 107 -8.06 0.26 3.81
CA ARG A 107 -8.21 1.51 4.57
C ARG A 107 -8.98 1.22 5.86
N GLN A 108 -8.26 1.19 6.97
CA GLN A 108 -8.80 1.02 8.31
C GLN A 108 -8.84 2.36 9.02
N VAL A 109 -9.96 2.65 9.67
CA VAL A 109 -10.16 3.81 10.51
C VAL A 109 -10.27 3.36 11.94
N VAL A 110 -9.38 3.88 12.79
CA VAL A 110 -9.43 3.70 14.23
C VAL A 110 -10.08 4.93 14.83
N THR A 111 -11.23 4.73 15.45
CA THR A 111 -12.01 5.79 16.10
C THR A 111 -12.06 5.52 17.60
N SER A 112 -11.50 6.44 18.39
CA SER A 112 -11.56 6.42 19.84
C SER A 112 -12.83 7.11 20.31
N VAL A 113 -13.62 6.40 21.11
CA VAL A 113 -14.86 6.86 21.71
C VAL A 113 -14.68 6.87 23.22
N LEU A 114 -14.94 8.01 23.84
CA LEU A 114 -14.96 8.18 25.28
C LEU A 114 -16.40 8.14 25.78
N ASP A 115 -16.65 7.31 26.77
CA ASP A 115 -17.87 7.36 27.58
C ASP A 115 -17.70 8.43 28.66
N THR A 116 -18.56 9.45 28.65
CA THR A 116 -18.49 10.60 29.54
C THR A 116 -18.99 10.31 30.95
N GLN A 117 -19.74 9.22 31.16
CA GLN A 117 -20.23 8.79 32.47
C GLN A 117 -19.16 7.99 33.20
N THR A 118 -18.55 7.03 32.50
CA THR A 118 -17.58 6.10 33.11
C THR A 118 -16.12 6.57 32.97
N GLY A 119 -15.84 7.48 32.02
CA GLY A 119 -14.47 7.87 31.67
C GLY A 119 -13.72 6.82 30.84
N THR A 120 -14.40 5.76 30.41
CA THR A 120 -13.79 4.65 29.66
C THR A 120 -13.60 5.03 28.20
N THR A 121 -12.42 4.80 27.65
CA THR A 121 -12.14 4.98 26.21
C THR A 121 -12.14 3.62 25.51
N THR A 122 -12.97 3.48 24.47
CA THR A 122 -13.02 2.30 23.61
C THR A 122 -12.58 2.68 22.20
N ALA A 123 -11.68 1.90 21.61
CA ALA A 123 -11.26 2.07 20.23
C ALA A 123 -12.06 1.14 19.32
N TYR A 124 -12.70 1.70 18.31
CA TYR A 124 -13.40 0.98 17.26
C TYR A 124 -12.55 0.99 15.98
N VAL A 125 -12.40 -0.16 15.37
CA VAL A 125 -11.73 -0.30 14.06
C VAL A 125 -12.80 -0.59 13.03
N SER A 126 -12.96 0.30 12.06
CA SER A 126 -13.85 0.11 10.92
C SER A 126 -13.05 0.06 9.62
N SER A 127 -13.58 -0.66 8.63
CA SER A 127 -13.02 -0.69 7.28
C SER A 127 -13.85 0.23 6.38
N ALA A 128 -13.17 1.06 5.59
CA ALA A 128 -13.86 1.90 4.60
C ALA A 128 -14.25 1.03 3.38
N ALA A 129 -15.53 1.05 2.99
CA ALA A 129 -16.07 0.22 1.92
C ALA A 129 -15.79 0.77 0.49
N ASP A 130 -15.53 2.07 0.38
CA ASP A 130 -15.41 2.77 -0.91
C ASP A 130 -14.12 2.45 -1.67
N PRO A 131 -14.09 2.63 -3.01
CA PRO A 131 -12.83 2.64 -3.75
C PRO A 131 -11.92 3.73 -3.19
N TRP A 132 -10.91 3.30 -2.45
CA TRP A 132 -9.89 4.17 -1.91
C TRP A 132 -8.64 4.09 -2.79
N PHE A 133 -8.02 5.25 -2.99
CA PHE A 133 -6.76 5.41 -3.68
C PHE A 133 -5.69 5.73 -2.64
N ALA A 134 -4.57 5.03 -2.68
CA ALA A 134 -3.39 5.36 -1.90
C ALA A 134 -2.15 5.34 -2.76
N THR A 135 -1.25 6.29 -2.52
CA THR A 135 0.13 6.19 -2.96
C THR A 135 0.85 5.26 -2.00
N GLU A 136 1.37 4.17 -2.50
CA GLU A 136 2.17 3.22 -1.72
C GLU A 136 3.55 3.13 -2.36
N THR A 137 4.60 2.89 -1.57
CA THR A 137 5.91 2.55 -2.12
C THR A 137 6.33 1.25 -1.47
N ARG A 138 5.94 0.14 -2.10
CA ARG A 138 6.25 -1.20 -1.59
C ARG A 138 7.06 -1.97 -2.62
N GLY A 139 8.28 -2.31 -2.23
CA GLY A 139 9.14 -3.21 -2.99
C GLY A 139 8.92 -4.66 -2.58
N GLN A 140 8.87 -5.56 -3.55
CA GLN A 140 8.95 -6.99 -3.36
C GLN A 140 10.07 -7.54 -4.24
N PHE A 141 10.97 -8.32 -3.63
CA PHE A 141 11.98 -9.08 -4.33
C PHE A 141 11.73 -10.57 -4.12
N THR A 142 11.87 -11.37 -5.16
CA THR A 142 11.62 -12.81 -5.11
C THR A 142 12.66 -13.53 -5.94
N ILE A 143 13.18 -14.64 -5.40
CA ILE A 143 14.05 -15.57 -6.11
C ILE A 143 13.29 -16.89 -6.18
N ASP A 144 13.03 -17.37 -7.39
CA ASP A 144 12.38 -18.64 -7.66
C ASP A 144 13.35 -19.58 -8.41
N TYR A 145 13.17 -20.88 -8.24
CA TYR A 145 13.85 -21.90 -9.05
C TYR A 145 12.84 -22.96 -9.48
N GLY A 146 12.83 -23.31 -10.77
CA GLY A 146 11.83 -24.22 -11.32
C GLY A 146 12.16 -24.70 -12.72
N PHE A 147 11.15 -25.16 -13.46
CA PHE A 147 11.29 -25.64 -14.83
C PHE A 147 10.51 -24.75 -15.79
N LYS A 148 11.13 -24.37 -16.90
CA LYS A 148 10.52 -23.59 -17.98
C LYS A 148 10.40 -24.46 -19.24
N ARG A 149 9.24 -24.41 -19.90
CA ARG A 149 9.04 -25.08 -21.19
C ARG A 149 9.72 -24.26 -22.28
N GLY A 150 10.62 -24.89 -23.03
CA GLY A 150 11.35 -24.21 -24.11
C GLY A 150 10.45 -23.82 -25.28
N THR A 151 10.78 -22.70 -25.92
CA THR A 151 10.06 -22.14 -27.08
C THR A 151 10.18 -23.00 -28.35
N GLN A 152 11.16 -23.90 -28.41
CA GLN A 152 11.47 -24.76 -29.58
C GLN A 152 11.03 -26.23 -29.44
N GLY A 153 10.11 -26.53 -28.53
CA GLY A 153 9.41 -27.83 -28.49
C GLY A 153 9.80 -28.72 -27.30
N LEU A 154 8.77 -29.37 -26.72
CA LEU A 154 8.66 -30.43 -25.69
C LEU A 154 9.65 -30.53 -24.50
N GLY A 155 10.81 -29.86 -24.52
CA GLY A 155 11.78 -29.86 -23.44
C GLY A 155 11.37 -28.94 -22.29
N VAL A 156 11.58 -29.43 -21.07
CA VAL A 156 11.58 -28.65 -19.84
C VAL A 156 13.02 -28.48 -19.38
N SER A 157 13.42 -27.23 -19.13
CA SER A 157 14.77 -26.91 -18.65
C SER A 157 14.69 -26.27 -17.28
N PRO A 158 15.62 -26.58 -16.35
CA PRO A 158 15.68 -25.89 -15.07
C PRO A 158 16.07 -24.43 -15.30
N VAL A 159 15.35 -23.51 -14.65
CA VAL A 159 15.55 -22.07 -14.75
C VAL A 159 15.36 -21.43 -13.38
N GLY A 160 16.31 -20.58 -13.00
CA GLY A 160 16.14 -19.64 -11.89
C GLY A 160 15.52 -18.34 -12.39
N ARG A 161 14.69 -17.70 -11.55
CA ARG A 161 14.07 -16.40 -11.83
C ARG A 161 14.30 -15.47 -10.66
N ALA A 162 14.87 -14.29 -10.92
CA ALA A 162 14.82 -13.17 -10.00
C ALA A 162 13.69 -12.24 -10.44
N ASN A 163 12.83 -11.83 -9.52
CA ASN A 163 11.73 -10.89 -9.77
C ASN A 163 11.83 -9.73 -8.79
N TYR A 164 11.66 -8.52 -9.30
CA TYR A 164 11.50 -7.30 -8.52
C TYR A 164 10.21 -6.62 -8.92
N ARG A 165 9.41 -6.23 -7.94
CA ARG A 165 8.16 -5.48 -8.12
C ARG A 165 8.16 -4.27 -7.22
N LEU A 166 7.76 -3.13 -7.76
CA LEU A 166 7.59 -1.88 -7.03
C LEU A 166 6.16 -1.40 -7.21
N ASP A 167 5.33 -1.56 -6.18
CA ASP A 167 3.98 -1.02 -6.14
C ASP A 167 4.06 0.48 -5.82
N LEU A 168 3.37 1.30 -6.62
CA LEU A 168 3.37 2.77 -6.57
C LEU A 168 1.99 3.33 -6.19
N ILE A 169 0.94 2.67 -6.66
CA ILE A 169 -0.44 3.11 -6.48
C ILE A 169 -1.28 1.89 -6.10
N GLN A 170 -2.14 2.07 -5.11
CA GLN A 170 -3.11 1.07 -4.70
C GLN A 170 -4.53 1.59 -4.93
N THR A 171 -5.36 0.74 -5.51
CA THR A 171 -6.80 0.95 -5.62
C THR A 171 -7.50 -0.28 -5.04
N LYS A 172 -8.01 -0.15 -3.81
CA LYS A 172 -8.48 -1.30 -3.00
C LYS A 172 -7.40 -2.39 -2.89
N ARG A 173 -7.67 -3.58 -3.42
CA ARG A 173 -6.78 -4.75 -3.41
C ARG A 173 -5.90 -4.86 -4.65
N ILE A 174 -6.01 -3.89 -5.55
CA ILE A 174 -5.23 -3.84 -6.79
C ILE A 174 -4.04 -2.92 -6.56
N HIS A 175 -2.84 -3.46 -6.69
CA HIS A 175 -1.59 -2.71 -6.62
C HIS A 175 -1.04 -2.54 -8.03
N TRP A 176 -0.77 -1.30 -8.41
CA TRP A 176 -0.20 -0.92 -9.69
C TRP A 176 1.26 -0.55 -9.48
N GLY A 177 2.11 -1.08 -10.35
CA GLY A 177 3.54 -0.95 -10.14
C GLY A 177 4.38 -1.27 -11.36
N LEU A 178 5.68 -1.09 -11.17
CA LEU A 178 6.71 -1.56 -12.07
C LEU A 178 7.06 -3.00 -11.70
N SER A 179 7.35 -3.82 -12.69
CA SER A 179 7.91 -5.14 -12.46
C SER A 179 9.05 -5.42 -13.42
N ALA A 180 10.04 -6.15 -12.91
CA ALA A 180 11.14 -6.63 -13.68
C ALA A 180 11.47 -8.06 -13.26
N SER A 181 11.83 -8.90 -14.21
CA SER A 181 12.33 -10.23 -13.92
C SER A 181 13.44 -10.63 -14.87
N ALA A 182 14.43 -11.34 -14.36
CA ALA A 182 15.50 -11.93 -15.13
C ALA A 182 15.55 -13.44 -14.88
N TYR A 183 15.84 -14.20 -15.92
CA TYR A 183 15.91 -15.64 -15.91
C TYR A 183 17.35 -16.12 -16.17
N THR A 184 17.72 -17.27 -15.61
CA THR A 184 19.08 -17.84 -15.78
C THR A 184 19.37 -18.31 -17.21
N ASP A 185 18.33 -18.47 -18.04
CA ASP A 185 18.47 -18.79 -19.47
C ASP A 185 18.71 -17.55 -20.35
N GLY A 186 18.79 -16.35 -19.74
CA GLY A 186 19.06 -15.09 -20.43
C GLY A 186 17.81 -14.28 -20.77
N ASP A 187 16.60 -14.82 -20.55
CA ASP A 187 15.38 -14.06 -20.77
C ASP A 187 15.19 -12.98 -19.70
N ALA A 188 14.55 -11.86 -20.07
CA ALA A 188 14.21 -10.79 -19.16
C ALA A 188 12.86 -10.16 -19.51
N PHE A 189 12.23 -9.55 -18.51
CA PHE A 189 11.00 -8.80 -18.64
C PHE A 189 11.10 -7.51 -17.83
N VAL A 190 10.63 -6.41 -18.39
CA VAL A 190 10.43 -5.14 -17.70
C VAL A 190 9.10 -4.57 -18.16
N GLY A 191 8.24 -4.18 -17.22
CA GLY A 191 6.92 -3.66 -17.57
C GLY A 191 6.22 -2.97 -16.41
N VAL A 192 4.98 -2.56 -16.69
CA VAL A 192 4.04 -2.01 -15.70
C VAL A 192 2.83 -2.93 -15.62
N GLY A 193 2.24 -3.09 -14.44
CA GLY A 193 1.09 -3.98 -14.30
C GLY A 193 0.38 -3.89 -12.95
N GLY A 194 -0.80 -4.50 -12.91
CA GLY A 194 -1.61 -4.66 -11.71
C GLY A 194 -1.38 -6.03 -11.06
N SER A 195 -1.43 -6.12 -9.73
CA SER A 195 -1.65 -7.37 -9.01
C SER A 195 -2.84 -7.23 -8.08
N TYR A 196 -3.63 -8.29 -7.97
CA TYR A 196 -4.70 -8.40 -7.00
C TYR A 196 -4.24 -9.27 -5.82
N ARG A 197 -4.37 -8.76 -4.59
CA ARG A 197 -4.10 -9.51 -3.35
C ARG A 197 -5.42 -9.75 -2.61
N TRP A 198 -5.70 -11.00 -2.22
CA TRP A 198 -6.96 -11.37 -1.55
C TRP A 198 -6.80 -11.78 -0.10
#